data_AF-A0A433QW95-F1
#
_entry.id   AF-A0A433QW95-F1
#
_cell.length_a   1.000
_cell.length_b   1.000
_cell.length_c   1.000
_cell.angle_alpha   90.00
_cell.angle_beta   90.00
_cell.angle_gamma   90.00
#
_symmetry.space_group_name_H-M   'P 1'
#
loop_
_entity.id
_entity.type
_entity.pdbx_description
1 polymer ?
#
loop_
_entity_poly.entity_id
_entity_poly.type
_entity_poly.pdbx_seq_one_letter_code
_entity_poly.pdbx_strand_id
1 'polypeptide(L)'
;MSFLGDIVNKISANTQETVFKAQEFAENHFGYVDEEAREAALIAQKHRFHSFAPLREASEVKWYVDGKDYFWAISEAIEDAKHHIYIEDWWLSPELV
;
A
#
# COMPACT_ATOMS: atom_id res chain seq x y z
N MET A 1 22.26 -10.87 25.45
CA MET A 1 21.88 -9.45 25.34
C MET A 1 20.72 -9.27 24.33
N SER A 2 19.61 -10.00 24.45
CA SER A 2 18.46 -9.89 23.51
C SER A 2 17.23 -9.21 24.13
N PHE A 3 17.06 -9.32 25.46
CA PHE A 3 15.85 -8.88 26.18
C PHE A 3 15.48 -7.40 25.98
N LEU A 4 16.47 -6.49 25.97
CA LEU A 4 16.22 -5.07 25.72
C LEU A 4 15.84 -4.79 24.27
N GLY A 5 16.41 -5.53 23.31
CA GLY A 5 16.02 -5.43 21.89
C GLY A 5 14.60 -5.91 21.65
N ASP A 6 14.19 -6.99 22.31
CA ASP A 6 12.84 -7.56 22.22
C ASP A 6 11.78 -6.60 22.78
N ILE A 7 12.09 -5.88 23.86
CA ILE A 7 11.19 -4.86 24.44
C ILE A 7 11.09 -3.64 23.51
N VAL A 8 12.20 -3.15 22.97
CA VAL A 8 12.21 -2.00 22.04
C VAL A 8 11.41 -2.33 20.78
N ASN A 9 11.57 -3.53 20.21
CA ASN A 9 10.81 -3.96 19.04
C ASN A 9 9.30 -4.03 19.32
N LYS A 10 8.89 -4.57 20.48
CA LYS A 10 7.48 -4.60 20.89
C LYS A 10 6.89 -3.21 21.10
N ILE A 11 7.63 -2.31 21.72
CA ILE A 11 7.19 -0.92 21.92
C ILE A 11 7.06 -0.21 20.56
N SER A 12 8.03 -0.38 19.66
CA SER A 12 8.00 0.20 18.32
C SER A 12 6.81 -0.31 17.49
N ALA A 13 6.57 -1.62 17.48
CA ALA A 13 5.43 -2.22 16.77
C ALA A 13 4.09 -1.70 17.30
N ASN A 14 3.93 -1.65 18.62
CA ASN A 14 2.72 -1.11 19.26
C ASN A 14 2.52 0.38 18.96
N THR A 15 3.61 1.14 18.82
CA THR A 15 3.55 2.57 18.47
C THR A 15 3.05 2.77 17.04
N GLN A 16 3.57 2.01 16.07
CA GLN A 16 3.12 2.11 14.67
C GLN A 16 1.64 1.72 14.51
N GLU A 17 1.21 0.67 15.19
CA GLU A 17 -0.19 0.24 15.18
C GLU A 17 -1.13 1.28 15.80
N THR A 18 -0.70 1.93 16.88
CA THR A 18 -1.49 2.99 17.54
C THR A 18 -1.61 4.23 16.64
N VAL A 19 -0.53 4.61 15.95
CA VAL A 19 -0.53 5.74 15.00
C VAL A 19 -1.43 5.43 13.80
N PHE A 20 -1.34 4.23 13.25
CA PHE A 20 -2.21 3.80 12.15
C PHE A 20 -3.69 3.86 12.56
N LYS A 21 -4.06 3.29 13.72
CA LYS A 21 -5.44 3.35 14.22
C LYS A 21 -5.94 4.77 14.49
N ALA A 22 -5.06 5.66 14.96
CA ALA A 22 -5.39 7.07 15.15
C ALA A 22 -5.63 7.78 13.80
N GLN A 23 -4.85 7.45 12.78
CA GLN A 23 -5.01 7.96 11.42
C GLN A 23 -6.32 7.43 10.79
N GLU A 24 -6.57 6.12 10.85
CA GLU A 24 -7.81 5.50 10.37
C GLU A 24 -9.06 6.08 11.07
N PHE A 25 -8.97 6.31 12.39
CA PHE A 25 -10.04 6.97 13.14
C PHE A 25 -10.28 8.39 12.64
N ALA A 26 -9.21 9.16 12.38
CA ALA A 26 -9.32 10.51 11.85
C ALA A 26 -9.92 10.54 10.44
N GLU A 27 -9.48 9.64 9.55
CA GLU A 27 -10.02 9.49 8.18
C GLU A 27 -11.51 9.15 8.20
N ASN A 28 -11.94 8.21 9.04
CA ASN A 28 -13.35 7.82 9.14
C ASN A 28 -14.27 8.91 9.72
N HIS A 29 -13.76 9.77 10.61
CA HIS A 29 -14.60 10.76 11.31
C HIS A 29 -14.54 12.17 10.73
N PHE A 30 -13.40 12.55 10.13
CA PHE A 30 -13.18 13.88 9.58
C PHE A 30 -13.05 13.88 8.04
N GLY A 31 -13.06 12.70 7.41
CA GLY A 31 -12.84 12.55 5.98
C GLY A 31 -11.38 12.80 5.59
N TYR A 32 -11.06 12.55 4.32
CA TYR A 32 -9.76 12.92 3.78
C TYR A 32 -9.72 14.42 3.54
N VAL A 33 -9.02 15.15 4.39
CA VAL A 33 -8.74 16.56 4.15
C VAL A 33 -7.82 16.62 2.93
N ASP A 34 -8.32 17.18 1.82
CA ASP A 34 -7.54 17.56 0.61
C ASP A 34 -7.25 16.48 -0.45
N GLU A 35 -7.78 15.24 -0.35
CA GLU A 35 -7.56 14.22 -1.41
C GLU A 35 -8.14 14.65 -2.76
N GLU A 36 -9.39 15.11 -2.77
CA GLU A 36 -10.08 15.54 -3.98
C GLU A 36 -9.40 16.76 -4.62
N ALA A 37 -8.90 17.69 -3.81
CA ALA A 37 -8.16 18.85 -4.29
C ALA A 37 -6.73 18.50 -4.74
N ARG A 38 -6.06 17.54 -4.08
CA ARG A 38 -4.78 16.94 -4.52
C ARG A 38 -4.94 16.21 -5.84
N GLU A 39 -5.98 15.39 -5.99
CA GLU A 39 -6.30 14.69 -7.23
C GLU A 39 -6.66 15.67 -8.34
N ALA A 40 -7.49 16.66 -8.07
CA ALA A 40 -7.80 17.73 -9.02
C ALA A 40 -6.53 18.49 -9.46
N ALA A 41 -5.61 18.78 -8.53
CA ALA A 41 -4.35 19.42 -8.84
C ALA A 41 -3.40 18.55 -9.68
N LEU A 42 -3.39 17.23 -9.45
CA LEU A 42 -2.63 16.28 -10.27
C LEU A 42 -3.25 16.14 -11.66
N ILE A 43 -4.56 15.98 -11.76
CA ILE A 43 -5.27 15.84 -13.04
C ILE A 43 -5.17 17.13 -13.88
N ALA A 44 -5.16 18.30 -13.22
CA ALA A 44 -4.98 19.59 -13.90
C ALA A 44 -3.60 19.74 -14.55
N GLN A 45 -2.59 19.00 -14.08
CA GLN A 45 -1.27 18.97 -14.69
C GLN A 45 -1.30 18.08 -15.94
N LYS A 46 -0.81 18.61 -17.05
CA LYS A 46 -0.67 17.84 -18.29
C LYS A 46 0.50 16.87 -18.15
N HIS A 47 0.23 15.63 -17.77
CA HIS A 47 1.24 14.57 -17.74
C HIS A 47 1.51 13.97 -19.14
N ARG A 48 2.62 13.24 -19.25
CA ARG A 48 2.98 12.50 -20.47
C ARG A 48 1.82 11.61 -20.91
N PHE A 49 1.52 11.61 -22.20
CA PHE A 49 0.44 10.83 -22.81
C PHE A 49 -0.98 11.11 -22.29
N HIS A 50 -1.23 12.29 -21.69
CA HIS A 50 -2.51 12.63 -21.07
C HIS A 50 -2.90 11.68 -19.92
N SER A 51 -1.92 11.11 -19.23
CA SER A 51 -2.14 10.29 -18.04
C SER A 51 -2.70 11.11 -16.87
N PHE A 52 -3.54 10.51 -16.04
CA PHE A 52 -3.94 11.11 -14.75
C PHE A 52 -2.77 11.14 -13.75
N ALA A 53 -1.77 10.26 -13.90
CA ALA A 53 -0.65 10.11 -12.97
C ALA A 53 0.65 10.77 -13.50
N PRO A 54 1.43 11.44 -12.62
CA PRO A 54 2.72 12.03 -12.97
C PRO A 54 3.83 10.99 -13.13
N LEU A 55 4.97 11.41 -13.71
CA LEU A 55 6.19 10.59 -13.76
C LEU A 55 6.80 10.48 -12.35
N ARG A 56 7.13 9.25 -11.93
CA ARG A 56 7.87 8.98 -10.68
C ARG A 56 9.26 8.45 -11.03
N GLU A 57 10.29 9.20 -10.66
CA GLU A 57 11.68 8.77 -10.85
C GLU A 57 12.11 7.79 -9.75
N ALA A 58 13.14 6.99 -10.02
CA ALA A 58 13.73 6.02 -9.08
C ALA A 58 12.72 5.00 -8.48
N SER A 59 11.65 4.67 -9.21
CA SER A 59 10.75 3.59 -8.80
C SER A 59 11.42 2.22 -9.00
N GLU A 60 11.38 1.37 -7.97
CA GLU A 60 11.81 -0.02 -8.09
C GLU A 60 10.77 -0.81 -8.88
N VAL A 61 11.18 -1.45 -9.97
CA VAL A 61 10.29 -2.19 -10.87
C VAL A 61 10.85 -3.58 -11.09
N LYS A 62 9.99 -4.58 -10.94
CA LYS A 62 10.28 -5.98 -11.28
C LYS A 62 9.22 -6.47 -12.25
N TRP A 63 9.66 -7.11 -13.32
CA TRP A 63 8.79 -7.74 -14.32
C TRP A 63 8.79 -9.25 -14.14
N TYR A 64 7.69 -9.87 -14.56
CA TYR A 64 7.48 -11.31 -14.48
C TYR A 64 7.08 -11.84 -15.85
N VAL A 65 7.57 -13.02 -16.18
CA VAL A 65 7.10 -13.81 -17.32
C VAL A 65 6.35 -15.00 -16.73
N ASP A 66 5.15 -15.23 -17.25
CA ASP A 66 4.21 -16.23 -16.75
C ASP A 66 3.75 -15.99 -15.29
N GLY A 67 2.93 -16.91 -14.78
CA GLY A 67 2.27 -16.77 -13.47
C GLY A 67 3.08 -17.23 -12.26
N LYS A 68 4.07 -18.11 -12.45
CA LYS A 68 4.74 -18.79 -11.31
C LYS A 68 5.40 -17.81 -10.34
N ASP A 69 6.31 -16.99 -10.85
CA ASP A 69 7.08 -16.07 -10.01
C ASP A 69 6.24 -14.83 -9.62
N TYR A 70 5.26 -14.47 -10.45
CA TYR A 70 4.28 -13.42 -10.16
C TYR A 70 3.40 -13.78 -8.97
N PHE A 71 2.78 -14.97 -8.97
CA PHE A 71 1.93 -15.44 -7.88
C PHE A 71 2.73 -15.71 -6.60
N TRP A 72 3.98 -16.16 -6.72
CA TRP A 72 4.88 -16.23 -5.57
C TRP A 72 5.06 -14.86 -4.91
N ALA A 73 5.43 -13.83 -5.69
CA ALA A 73 5.64 -12.49 -5.15
C ALA A 73 4.37 -11.87 -4.56
N ILE A 74 3.19 -12.13 -5.17
CA ILE A 74 1.90 -11.74 -4.61
C ILE A 74 1.66 -12.42 -3.27
N SER A 75 1.94 -13.73 -3.16
CA SER A 75 1.71 -14.46 -1.92
C SER A 75 2.53 -13.89 -0.77
N GLU A 76 3.80 -13.53 -1.01
CA GLU A 76 4.64 -12.87 -0.02
C GLU A 76 4.08 -11.48 0.35
N ALA A 77 3.67 -10.67 -0.63
CA ALA A 77 3.11 -9.35 -0.38
C ALA A 77 1.79 -9.39 0.41
N ILE A 78 0.95 -10.39 0.16
CA ILE A 78 -0.31 -10.61 0.89
C ILE A 78 -0.03 -11.04 2.33
N GLU A 79 0.89 -11.98 2.53
CA GLU A 79 1.27 -12.46 3.88
C GLU A 79 1.92 -11.34 4.72
N ASP A 80 2.70 -10.47 4.07
CA ASP A 80 3.39 -9.38 4.75
C ASP A 80 2.50 -8.14 4.99
N ALA A 81 1.34 -8.04 4.34
CA ALA A 81 0.46 -6.88 4.45
C ALA A 81 0.02 -6.61 5.90
N LYS A 82 0.05 -5.34 6.32
CA LYS A 82 -0.28 -4.95 7.71
C LYS A 82 -1.65 -4.30 7.89
N HIS A 83 -2.20 -3.73 6.82
CA HIS A 83 -3.36 -2.86 6.92
C HIS A 83 -4.41 -3.15 5.86
N HIS A 84 -4.09 -2.92 4.58
CA HIS A 84 -5.05 -3.05 3.48
C HIS A 84 -4.45 -3.81 2.31
N ILE A 85 -5.28 -4.61 1.66
CA ILE A 85 -5.01 -5.27 0.40
C ILE A 85 -6.12 -4.83 -0.56
N TYR A 86 -5.75 -4.14 -1.63
CA TYR A 86 -6.67 -3.76 -2.69
C TYR A 86 -6.49 -4.73 -3.86
N ILE A 87 -7.56 -5.43 -4.24
CA ILE A 87 -7.56 -6.41 -5.33
C ILE A 87 -8.62 -5.97 -6.35
N GLU A 88 -8.17 -5.80 -7.59
CA GLU A 88 -9.05 -5.57 -8.74
C GLU A 88 -8.78 -6.66 -9.76
N ASP A 89 -9.79 -7.49 -10.02
CA ASP A 89 -9.71 -8.58 -10.97
C ASP A 89 -10.94 -8.59 -11.86
N TRP A 90 -10.74 -8.95 -13.13
CA TRP A 90 -11.86 -9.23 -14.02
C TRP A 90 -12.61 -10.50 -13.60
N TRP A 91 -11.87 -11.52 -13.15
CA TRP A 91 -12.41 -12.72 -12.51
C TRP A 91 -11.44 -13.20 -11.43
N LEU A 92 -11.90 -13.21 -10.19
CA LEU A 92 -11.20 -13.78 -9.04
C LEU A 92 -11.77 -15.16 -8.67
N SER A 93 -10.91 -16.17 -8.59
CA SER A 93 -11.26 -17.50 -8.09
C SER A 93 -10.71 -17.67 -6.66
N PRO A 94 -11.57 -17.74 -5.62
CA PRO A 94 -11.12 -17.83 -4.24
C PRO A 94 -10.27 -19.07 -3.93
N GLU A 95 -10.51 -20.18 -4.63
CA GLU A 95 -9.83 -21.46 -4.45
C GLU A 95 -8.81 -21.77 -5.56
N LEU A 96 -8.08 -20.75 -6.04
CA LEU A 96 -7.09 -20.92 -7.11
C LEU A 96 -6.18 -22.15 -6.84
N VAL A 97 -6.23 -23.13 -7.75
CA VAL A 97 -5.53 -24.42 -7.65
C VAL A 97 -4.15 -24.34 -8.27
#